data_AF-A0A3N5GPI5-F1
#
_entry.id   AF-A0A3N5GPI5-F1
#
_cell.length_a   1.000
_cell.length_b   1.000
_cell.length_c   1.000
_cell.angle_alpha   90.00
_cell.angle_beta   90.00
_cell.angle_gamma   90.00
#
_symmetry.space_group_name_H-M   'P 1'
#
loop_
_entity.id
_entity.type
_entity.pdbx_description
1 polymer ?
#
loop_
_entity_poly.entity_id
_entity_poly.type
_entity_poly.pdbx_seq_one_letter_code
_entity_poly.pdbx_strand_id
1 'polypeptide(L)'
;MDRRFRLDYEIPEPRFRALLESIVSSPLAPRVAALVQQRLGRPLEPHDLWYAGFLARARHPEAKLDALTRKRYPTPEAYAKDMPRLLRGLGFTPAKAKWLAEHIVVDPARGSGHALQAARRGDLPHLRTRVAPGGMDYKGYNIAVHEMGHNVEQLFSLYEVDSTLLAGVPGNAFTEALAFTFQAHDLELLGLGKPSAADERLRVLNDFWQAWEISGVALLDMAVWHWMYEHPDATAAQLREATVGIARDLWNRHYAPVLGEKDSTLLGIYSHIIAPSFLYLPAYPLGRVIAFQLDQKLKGPRSGAEFERVASFGRVTPDFWMVHATGSPVSAEPLLRATEAALEQEARGG
;
A
#
# COMPACT_ATOMS: atom_id res chain seq x y z
N MET A 1 12.65 -2.20 -20.54
CA MET A 1 13.01 -1.68 -19.21
C MET A 1 12.94 -0.15 -19.16
N ASP A 2 13.83 0.59 -19.83
CA ASP A 2 13.94 2.07 -19.74
C ASP A 2 12.61 2.84 -19.87
N ARG A 3 11.78 2.50 -20.86
CA ARG A 3 10.47 3.15 -21.08
C ARG A 3 9.55 3.10 -19.86
N ARG A 4 9.56 2.00 -19.10
CA ARG A 4 8.71 1.83 -17.91
C ARG A 4 9.12 2.81 -16.82
N PHE A 5 10.41 2.97 -16.59
CA PHE A 5 10.94 3.90 -15.59
C PHE A 5 10.81 5.37 -16.00
N ARG A 6 10.90 5.66 -17.31
CA ARG A 6 10.82 7.04 -17.83
C ARG A 6 9.42 7.56 -18.08
N LEU A 7 8.47 6.69 -18.44
CA LEU A 7 7.11 7.10 -18.85
C LEU A 7 6.04 6.76 -17.81
N ASP A 8 6.19 5.63 -17.10
CA ASP A 8 5.14 5.19 -16.17
C ASP A 8 5.53 5.51 -14.72
N TYR A 9 6.73 5.10 -14.29
CA TYR A 9 7.21 5.47 -12.96
C TYR A 9 7.73 6.90 -12.89
N GLU A 10 8.17 7.46 -14.02
CA GLU A 10 8.83 8.78 -14.12
C GLU A 10 9.93 9.02 -13.05
N ILE A 11 10.57 7.93 -12.63
CA ILE A 11 11.70 7.90 -11.70
C ILE A 11 12.80 7.10 -12.40
N PRO A 12 14.01 7.66 -12.60
CA PRO A 12 15.11 6.94 -13.22
C PRO A 12 15.38 5.61 -12.51
N GLU A 13 15.54 4.53 -13.27
CA GLU A 13 15.74 3.19 -12.72
C GLU A 13 16.85 3.13 -11.64
N PRO A 14 18.05 3.72 -11.84
CA PRO A 14 19.10 3.65 -10.82
C PRO A 14 18.67 4.26 -9.49
N ARG A 15 17.89 5.35 -9.54
CA ARG A 15 17.35 5.99 -8.34
C ARG A 15 16.26 5.12 -7.70
N PHE A 16 15.39 4.52 -8.49
CA PHE A 16 14.35 3.61 -8.00
C PHE A 16 14.98 2.42 -7.28
N ARG A 17 15.98 1.78 -7.91
CA ARG A 17 16.75 0.69 -7.33
C ARG A 17 17.41 1.10 -6.01
N ALA A 18 18.08 2.26 -5.98
CA ALA A 18 18.71 2.78 -4.77
C ALA A 18 17.70 3.01 -3.63
N LEU A 19 16.48 3.44 -3.95
CA LEU A 19 15.40 3.58 -2.97
C LEU A 19 15.03 2.21 -2.36
N LEU A 20 14.84 1.16 -3.18
CA LEU A 20 14.55 -0.18 -2.68
C LEU A 20 15.72 -0.76 -1.87
N GLU A 21 16.94 -0.60 -2.37
CA GLU A 21 18.17 -1.07 -1.73
C GLU A 21 18.38 -0.43 -0.35
N SER A 22 18.01 0.85 -0.19
CA SER A 22 18.05 1.55 1.10
C SER A 22 17.13 0.93 2.16
N ILE A 23 16.02 0.29 1.72
CA ILE A 23 15.09 -0.39 2.61
C ILE A 23 15.59 -1.80 2.93
N VAL A 24 15.89 -2.62 1.91
CA VAL A 24 16.30 -4.02 2.12
C VAL A 24 17.64 -4.17 2.83
N SER A 25 18.51 -3.16 2.72
CA SER A 25 19.83 -3.11 3.38
C SER A 25 19.82 -2.29 4.67
N SER A 26 18.64 -1.87 5.15
CA SER A 26 18.53 -1.02 6.33
C SER A 26 19.04 -1.73 7.59
N PRO A 27 19.87 -1.08 8.43
CA PRO A 27 20.29 -1.62 9.72
C PRO A 27 19.12 -1.73 10.73
N LEU A 28 17.95 -1.19 10.38
CA LEU A 28 16.74 -1.34 11.16
C LEU A 28 16.11 -2.74 11.01
N ALA A 29 16.34 -3.44 9.89
CA ALA A 29 15.74 -4.76 9.67
C ALA A 29 16.13 -5.80 10.73
N PRO A 30 17.42 -5.98 11.10
CA PRO A 30 17.80 -6.84 12.22
C PRO A 30 17.18 -6.43 13.57
N ARG A 31 16.99 -5.12 13.80
CA ARG A 31 16.39 -4.60 15.05
C ARG A 31 14.90 -4.92 15.14
N VAL A 32 14.16 -4.75 14.04
CA VAL A 32 12.75 -5.15 13.97
C VAL A 32 12.62 -6.67 14.09
N ALA A 33 13.48 -7.43 13.42
CA ALA A 33 13.52 -8.89 13.52
C ALA A 33 13.77 -9.39 14.95
N ALA A 34 14.67 -8.76 15.71
CA ALA A 34 14.89 -9.10 17.11
C ALA A 34 13.61 -8.93 17.96
N LEU A 35 12.82 -7.89 17.70
CA LEU A 35 11.53 -7.68 18.35
C LEU A 35 10.51 -8.75 17.93
N VAL A 36 10.46 -9.13 16.64
CA VAL A 36 9.62 -10.23 16.16
C VAL A 36 10.00 -11.54 16.86
N GLN A 37 11.30 -11.84 16.94
CA GLN A 37 11.83 -13.04 17.60
C GLN A 37 11.44 -13.09 19.08
N GLN A 38 11.59 -11.97 19.80
CA GLN A 38 11.18 -11.86 21.20
C GLN A 38 9.68 -12.13 21.38
N ARG A 39 8.83 -11.61 20.49
CA ARG A 39 7.37 -11.81 20.55
C ARG A 39 6.95 -13.23 20.20
N LEU A 40 7.64 -13.89 19.28
CA LEU A 40 7.38 -15.28 18.90
C LEU A 40 7.90 -16.28 19.93
N GLY A 41 8.93 -15.92 20.69
CA GLY A 41 9.56 -16.82 21.68
C GLY A 41 10.33 -17.99 21.05
N ARG A 42 10.69 -17.89 19.76
CA ARG A 42 11.47 -18.86 19.01
C ARG A 42 12.40 -18.17 18.01
N PRO A 43 13.48 -18.82 17.53
CA PRO A 43 14.25 -18.33 16.40
C PRO A 43 13.36 -18.02 15.19
N LEU A 44 13.73 -16.99 14.43
CA LEU A 44 13.03 -16.67 13.18
C LEU A 44 13.31 -17.74 12.13
N GLU A 45 12.32 -17.93 11.27
CA GLU A 45 12.34 -18.83 10.13
C GLU A 45 11.92 -18.06 8.87
N PRO A 46 12.22 -18.55 7.66
CA PRO A 46 11.93 -17.83 6.42
C PRO A 46 10.47 -17.35 6.27
N HIS A 47 9.48 -18.11 6.76
CA HIS A 47 8.07 -17.71 6.68
C HIS A 47 7.68 -16.54 7.59
N ASP A 48 8.52 -16.17 8.56
CA ASP A 48 8.30 -14.97 9.39
C ASP A 48 8.48 -13.67 8.60
N LEU A 49 8.93 -13.77 7.34
CA LEU A 49 8.78 -12.72 6.34
C LEU A 49 7.36 -12.13 6.34
N TRP A 50 6.32 -12.95 6.54
CA TRP A 50 4.91 -12.53 6.59
C TRP A 50 4.36 -12.37 8.02
N TYR A 51 5.21 -12.00 8.99
CA TYR A 51 4.80 -11.77 10.36
C TYR A 51 3.67 -10.73 10.48
N ALA A 52 2.53 -11.13 11.05
CA ALA A 52 1.34 -10.29 11.20
C ALA A 52 1.17 -9.66 12.60
N GLY A 53 2.08 -9.94 13.55
CA GLY A 53 1.90 -9.60 14.97
C GLY A 53 2.09 -8.12 15.33
N PHE A 54 2.42 -7.26 14.37
CA PHE A 54 2.41 -5.80 14.53
C PHE A 54 1.04 -5.17 14.23
N LEU A 55 0.09 -5.91 13.65
CA LEU A 55 -1.19 -5.32 13.26
C LEU A 55 -2.13 -5.15 14.46
N ALA A 56 -2.69 -3.94 14.62
CA ALA A 56 -3.64 -3.62 15.69
C ALA A 56 -4.89 -4.54 15.68
N ARG A 57 -5.29 -5.04 14.50
CA ARG A 57 -6.39 -6.01 14.36
C ARG A 57 -6.15 -7.31 15.12
N ALA A 58 -4.91 -7.65 15.49
CA ALA A 58 -4.64 -8.79 16.38
C ALA A 58 -5.37 -8.69 17.73
N ARG A 59 -5.78 -7.48 18.15
CA ARG A 59 -6.60 -7.26 19.36
C ARG A 59 -8.09 -7.53 19.17
N HIS A 60 -8.57 -7.59 17.93
CA HIS A 60 -9.97 -7.82 17.61
C HIS A 60 -10.10 -9.18 16.90
N PRO A 61 -10.78 -10.17 17.52
CA PRO A 61 -11.04 -11.43 16.85
C PRO A 61 -11.75 -11.19 15.51
N GLU A 62 -11.28 -11.81 14.44
CA GLU A 62 -11.83 -11.64 13.08
C GLU A 62 -13.35 -11.87 13.06
N ALA A 63 -13.84 -12.90 13.77
CA ALA A 63 -15.26 -13.18 13.92
C ALA A 63 -16.09 -12.01 14.51
N LYS A 64 -15.48 -11.21 15.41
CA LYS A 64 -16.13 -10.02 15.98
C LYS A 64 -16.21 -8.89 14.95
N LEU A 65 -15.13 -8.69 14.18
CA LEU A 65 -15.10 -7.70 13.10
C LEU A 65 -16.11 -8.07 12.01
N ASP A 66 -16.15 -9.34 11.61
CA ASP A 66 -17.12 -9.90 10.67
C ASP A 66 -18.56 -9.67 11.10
N ALA A 67 -18.89 -9.95 12.37
CA ALA A 67 -20.23 -9.73 12.89
C ALA A 67 -20.62 -8.25 12.86
N LEU A 68 -19.68 -7.36 13.20
CA LEU A 68 -19.89 -5.91 13.17
C LEU A 68 -20.12 -5.40 11.75
N THR A 69 -19.27 -5.79 10.79
CA THR A 69 -19.37 -5.33 9.41
C THR A 69 -20.58 -5.90 8.70
N ARG A 70 -20.91 -7.20 8.90
CA ARG A 70 -22.12 -7.80 8.32
C ARG A 70 -23.40 -7.14 8.82
N LYS A 71 -23.44 -6.78 10.11
CA LYS A 71 -24.57 -6.05 10.70
C LYS A 71 -24.72 -4.65 10.09
N ARG A 72 -23.60 -3.95 9.86
CA ARG A 72 -23.60 -2.57 9.35
C ARG A 72 -23.83 -2.49 7.84
N TYR A 73 -23.28 -3.45 7.10
CA TYR A 73 -23.28 -3.50 5.64
C TYR A 73 -23.82 -4.86 5.15
N PRO A 74 -25.12 -5.13 5.35
CA PRO A 74 -25.75 -6.34 4.84
C PRO A 74 -25.82 -6.36 3.30
N THR A 75 -25.77 -5.20 2.65
CA THR A 75 -25.83 -5.05 1.19
C THR A 75 -24.86 -3.96 0.70
N PRO A 76 -24.48 -3.93 -0.59
CA PRO A 76 -23.70 -2.84 -1.18
C PRO A 76 -24.34 -1.46 -0.97
N GLU A 77 -25.67 -1.37 -1.06
CA GLU A 77 -26.42 -0.12 -0.86
C GLU A 77 -26.35 0.38 0.57
N ALA A 78 -26.22 -0.52 1.55
CA ALA A 78 -26.00 -0.13 2.95
C ALA A 78 -24.63 0.54 3.14
N TYR A 79 -23.59 0.06 2.45
CA TYR A 79 -22.28 0.71 2.44
C TYR A 79 -22.35 2.07 1.75
N ALA A 80 -22.96 2.15 0.56
CA ALA A 80 -23.15 3.40 -0.18
C ALA A 80 -23.85 4.49 0.67
N LYS A 81 -24.90 4.11 1.39
CA LYS A 81 -25.64 5.04 2.28
C LYS A 81 -24.80 5.52 3.48
N ASP A 82 -23.81 4.76 3.94
CA ASP A 82 -22.94 5.14 5.06
C ASP A 82 -21.69 5.93 4.60
N MET A 83 -21.39 6.00 3.30
CA MET A 83 -20.24 6.72 2.76
C MET A 83 -20.13 8.17 3.25
N PRO A 84 -21.20 9.00 3.32
CA PRO A 84 -21.08 10.35 3.85
C PRO A 84 -20.59 10.42 5.30
N ARG A 85 -20.88 9.40 6.13
CA ARG A 85 -20.34 9.32 7.49
C ARG A 85 -18.88 8.87 7.47
N LEU A 86 -18.54 7.86 6.65
CA LEU A 86 -17.16 7.39 6.50
C LEU A 86 -16.22 8.53 6.07
N LEU A 87 -16.61 9.27 5.03
CA LEU A 87 -15.83 10.39 4.50
C LEU A 87 -15.70 11.54 5.52
N ARG A 88 -16.75 11.84 6.29
CA ARG A 88 -16.62 12.79 7.41
C ARG A 88 -15.66 12.31 8.48
N GLY A 89 -15.63 10.99 8.76
CA GLY A 89 -14.65 10.37 9.66
C GLY A 89 -13.21 10.55 9.17
N LEU A 90 -13.01 10.60 7.85
CA LEU A 90 -11.73 10.89 7.19
C LEU A 90 -11.42 12.39 7.09
N GLY A 91 -12.22 13.26 7.72
CA GLY A 91 -11.97 14.70 7.78
C GLY A 91 -12.45 15.51 6.58
N PHE A 92 -13.28 14.93 5.69
CA PHE A 92 -13.96 15.71 4.65
C PHE A 92 -15.11 16.54 5.24
N THR A 93 -15.32 17.74 4.68
CA THR A 93 -16.46 18.58 5.07
C THR A 93 -17.78 17.87 4.74
N PRO A 94 -18.89 18.17 5.44
CA PRO A 94 -20.19 17.55 5.14
C PRO A 94 -20.62 17.73 3.67
N ALA A 95 -20.35 18.91 3.08
CA ALA A 95 -20.65 19.18 1.69
C ALA A 95 -19.83 18.32 0.73
N LYS A 96 -18.51 18.22 0.95
CA LYS A 96 -17.62 17.42 0.09
C LYS A 96 -17.87 15.92 0.26
N ALA A 97 -18.10 15.45 1.49
CA ALA A 97 -18.47 14.07 1.77
C ALA A 97 -19.78 13.66 1.07
N LYS A 98 -20.78 14.55 1.05
CA LYS A 98 -22.02 14.33 0.30
C LYS A 98 -21.75 14.27 -1.20
N TRP A 99 -21.02 15.24 -1.74
CA TRP A 99 -20.67 15.27 -3.17
C TRP A 99 -19.96 13.99 -3.61
N LEU A 100 -18.92 13.56 -2.89
CA LEU A 100 -18.20 12.32 -3.17
C LEU A 100 -19.12 11.09 -3.15
N ALA A 101 -19.98 10.96 -2.13
CA ALA A 101 -20.90 9.82 -2.01
C ALA A 101 -21.97 9.80 -3.12
N GLU A 102 -22.38 10.95 -3.64
CA GLU A 102 -23.31 11.05 -4.79
C GLU A 102 -22.64 10.70 -6.12
N HIS A 103 -21.30 10.73 -6.19
CA HIS A 103 -20.54 10.49 -7.41
C HIS A 103 -19.83 9.12 -7.44
N ILE A 104 -20.00 8.26 -6.43
CA ILE A 104 -19.40 6.93 -6.38
C ILE A 104 -20.52 5.88 -6.36
N VAL A 105 -20.45 4.92 -7.28
CA VAL A 105 -21.35 3.77 -7.32
C VAL A 105 -20.73 2.60 -6.57
N VAL A 106 -21.50 1.87 -5.76
CA VAL A 106 -21.00 0.70 -5.01
C VAL A 106 -21.59 -0.57 -5.62
N ASP A 107 -20.73 -1.41 -6.19
CA ASP A 107 -21.13 -2.66 -6.83
C ASP A 107 -20.59 -3.90 -6.09
N PRO A 108 -21.36 -5.01 -6.08
CA PRO A 108 -20.85 -6.27 -5.60
C PRO A 108 -19.80 -6.86 -6.58
N ALA A 109 -18.68 -7.33 -6.04
CA ALA A 109 -17.65 -8.05 -6.77
C ALA A 109 -17.74 -9.57 -6.52
N ARG A 110 -17.49 -10.38 -7.57
CA ARG A 110 -17.30 -11.83 -7.43
C ARG A 110 -15.89 -12.19 -6.94
N GLY A 111 -14.90 -11.35 -7.26
CA GLY A 111 -13.48 -11.51 -6.89
C GLY A 111 -13.10 -10.75 -5.63
N SER A 112 -11.82 -10.37 -5.53
CA SER A 112 -11.26 -9.63 -4.38
C SER A 112 -11.84 -8.23 -4.20
N GLY A 113 -12.39 -7.60 -5.24
CA GLY A 113 -12.73 -6.17 -5.24
C GLY A 113 -11.81 -5.40 -6.18
N HIS A 114 -12.26 -4.23 -6.65
CA HIS A 114 -11.51 -3.32 -7.52
C HIS A 114 -12.26 -1.99 -7.73
N ALA A 115 -11.54 -0.88 -7.75
CA ALA A 115 -12.03 0.41 -8.18
C ALA A 115 -12.00 0.53 -9.70
N LEU A 116 -13.17 0.68 -10.33
CA LEU A 116 -13.28 1.00 -11.75
C LEU A 116 -13.35 2.52 -11.91
N GLN A 117 -12.29 3.11 -12.45
CA GLN A 117 -12.20 4.55 -12.67
C GLN A 117 -13.18 5.05 -13.75
N ALA A 118 -13.67 6.28 -13.58
CA ALA A 118 -14.29 7.03 -14.66
C ALA A 118 -13.20 7.65 -15.55
N ALA A 119 -13.38 7.59 -16.88
CA ALA A 119 -12.44 8.19 -17.83
C ALA A 119 -12.86 9.61 -18.28
N ARG A 120 -14.06 10.06 -17.89
CA ARG A 120 -14.66 11.31 -18.34
C ARG A 120 -15.50 11.93 -17.23
N ARG A 121 -15.46 13.26 -17.14
CA ARG A 121 -16.37 14.03 -16.28
C ARG A 121 -17.83 13.77 -16.69
N GLY A 122 -18.68 13.57 -15.71
CA GLY A 122 -20.08 13.13 -15.85
C GLY A 122 -20.28 11.62 -15.70
N ASP A 123 -19.24 10.80 -15.87
CA ASP A 123 -19.31 9.37 -15.58
C ASP A 123 -19.00 9.11 -14.10
N LEU A 124 -19.54 8.04 -13.54
CA LEU A 124 -19.38 7.69 -12.12
C LEU A 124 -18.34 6.57 -11.97
N PRO A 125 -17.29 6.73 -11.15
CA PRO A 125 -16.42 5.63 -10.77
C PRO A 125 -17.19 4.59 -9.92
N HIS A 126 -16.78 3.33 -10.04
CA HIS A 126 -17.39 2.23 -9.32
C HIS A 126 -16.44 1.64 -8.27
N LEU A 127 -16.88 1.65 -7.02
CA LEU A 127 -16.30 0.91 -5.90
C LEU A 127 -16.81 -0.51 -5.96
N ARG A 128 -15.96 -1.49 -6.30
CA ARG A 128 -16.36 -2.90 -6.32
C ARG A 128 -15.76 -3.64 -5.14
N THR A 129 -16.60 -4.25 -4.33
CA THR A 129 -16.16 -5.05 -3.18
C THR A 129 -17.02 -6.29 -3.00
N ARG A 130 -16.47 -7.32 -2.36
CA ARG A 130 -17.20 -8.57 -2.12
C ARG A 130 -18.21 -8.39 -0.99
N VAL A 131 -19.49 -8.59 -1.31
CA VAL A 131 -20.58 -8.68 -0.34
C VAL A 131 -21.22 -10.06 -0.49
N ALA A 132 -21.07 -10.92 0.52
CA ALA A 132 -21.65 -12.26 0.51
C ALA A 132 -23.16 -12.20 0.86
N PRO A 133 -23.93 -13.29 0.65
CA PRO A 133 -25.36 -13.32 1.02
C PRO A 133 -25.63 -12.98 2.50
N GLY A 134 -24.66 -13.23 3.39
CA GLY A 134 -24.73 -12.86 4.81
C GLY A 134 -24.23 -11.45 5.14
N GLY A 135 -23.99 -10.61 4.15
CA GLY A 135 -23.41 -9.28 4.28
C GLY A 135 -21.90 -9.24 4.08
N MET A 136 -21.33 -8.03 4.18
CA MET A 136 -19.91 -7.76 4.01
C MET A 136 -19.13 -8.19 5.26
N ASP A 137 -18.22 -9.15 5.10
CA ASP A 137 -17.28 -9.52 6.16
C ASP A 137 -16.19 -8.44 6.34
N TYR A 138 -15.33 -8.61 7.36
CA TYR A 138 -14.35 -7.56 7.66
C TYR A 138 -13.33 -7.40 6.54
N LYS A 139 -12.95 -8.50 5.88
CA LYS A 139 -12.05 -8.46 4.72
C LYS A 139 -12.68 -7.64 3.58
N GLY A 140 -13.93 -7.90 3.23
CA GLY A 140 -14.68 -7.14 2.22
C GLY A 140 -14.82 -5.66 2.59
N TYR A 141 -15.02 -5.35 3.89
CA TYR A 141 -15.06 -3.97 4.38
C TYR A 141 -13.71 -3.26 4.27
N ASN A 142 -12.64 -3.91 4.70
CA ASN A 142 -11.30 -3.35 4.63
C ASN A 142 -10.89 -3.05 3.18
N ILE A 143 -11.25 -3.94 2.25
CA ILE A 143 -11.12 -3.69 0.81
C ILE A 143 -12.02 -2.54 0.37
N ALA A 144 -13.29 -2.51 0.77
CA ALA A 144 -14.20 -1.43 0.38
C ALA A 144 -13.69 -0.03 0.78
N VAL A 145 -13.09 0.10 1.97
CA VAL A 145 -12.46 1.34 2.42
C VAL A 145 -11.25 1.72 1.56
N HIS A 146 -10.44 0.75 1.15
CA HIS A 146 -9.32 0.96 0.22
C HIS A 146 -9.83 1.41 -1.17
N GLU A 147 -10.79 0.68 -1.76
CA GLU A 147 -11.37 1.03 -3.06
C GLU A 147 -12.08 2.40 -3.04
N MET A 148 -12.72 2.76 -1.91
CA MET A 148 -13.27 4.11 -1.72
C MET A 148 -12.18 5.18 -1.83
N GLY A 149 -10.98 4.92 -1.29
CA GLY A 149 -9.84 5.83 -1.43
C GLY A 149 -9.42 6.05 -2.87
N HIS A 150 -9.39 4.98 -3.69
CA HIS A 150 -9.19 5.12 -5.14
C HIS A 150 -10.27 5.96 -5.81
N ASN A 151 -11.55 5.71 -5.54
CA ASN A 151 -12.61 6.45 -6.20
C ASN A 151 -12.63 7.94 -5.78
N VAL A 152 -12.31 8.24 -4.51
CA VAL A 152 -12.18 9.63 -4.05
C VAL A 152 -11.00 10.32 -4.72
N GLU A 153 -9.84 9.65 -4.83
CA GLU A 153 -8.70 10.16 -5.60
C GLU A 153 -9.09 10.44 -7.05
N GLN A 154 -9.68 9.45 -7.73
CA GLN A 154 -10.09 9.55 -9.13
C GLN A 154 -11.11 10.67 -9.38
N LEU A 155 -12.02 10.92 -8.42
CA LEU A 155 -12.93 12.06 -8.53
C LEU A 155 -12.19 13.38 -8.45
N PHE A 156 -11.29 13.56 -7.48
CA PHE A 156 -10.51 14.80 -7.37
C PHE A 156 -9.59 15.01 -8.56
N SER A 157 -8.86 13.98 -8.95
CA SER A 157 -7.87 14.06 -10.01
C SER A 157 -8.49 14.16 -11.41
N LEU A 158 -9.78 13.83 -11.56
CA LEU A 158 -10.55 14.06 -12.78
C LEU A 158 -11.28 15.41 -12.80
N TYR A 159 -11.97 15.78 -11.71
CA TYR A 159 -12.87 16.95 -11.69
C TYR A 159 -12.20 18.23 -11.23
N GLU A 160 -11.30 18.16 -10.25
CA GLU A 160 -10.70 19.36 -9.61
C GLU A 160 -9.33 19.73 -10.20
N VAL A 161 -8.79 18.94 -11.15
CA VAL A 161 -7.60 19.34 -11.92
C VAL A 161 -8.02 20.28 -13.05
N ASP A 162 -7.41 21.47 -13.08
CA ASP A 162 -7.77 22.54 -14.04
C ASP A 162 -7.55 22.16 -15.51
N SER A 163 -6.57 21.30 -15.80
CA SER A 163 -6.24 20.85 -17.15
C SER A 163 -6.58 19.38 -17.37
N THR A 164 -7.40 19.09 -18.40
CA THR A 164 -7.73 17.72 -18.78
C THR A 164 -6.50 16.88 -19.15
N LEU A 165 -5.44 17.51 -19.69
CA LEU A 165 -4.19 16.81 -20.03
C LEU A 165 -3.37 16.41 -18.80
N LEU A 166 -3.63 17.04 -17.65
CA LEU A 166 -3.01 16.72 -16.37
C LEU A 166 -3.95 15.94 -15.45
N ALA A 167 -5.11 15.46 -15.93
CA ALA A 167 -6.01 14.69 -15.09
C ALA A 167 -5.33 13.40 -14.58
N GLY A 168 -5.57 13.07 -13.32
CA GLY A 168 -4.93 11.96 -12.60
C GLY A 168 -3.82 12.39 -11.64
N VAL A 169 -3.20 11.39 -11.04
CA VAL A 169 -1.97 11.52 -10.22
C VAL A 169 -0.79 10.88 -10.97
N PRO A 170 0.49 11.07 -10.54
CA PRO A 170 1.67 10.71 -11.34
C PRO A 170 1.69 9.24 -11.83
N GLY A 171 1.09 8.31 -11.10
CA GLY A 171 0.92 6.93 -11.54
C GLY A 171 0.31 6.03 -10.46
N ASN A 172 0.21 4.73 -10.76
CA ASN A 172 -0.49 3.76 -9.90
C ASN A 172 0.01 3.75 -8.45
N ALA A 173 1.32 3.90 -8.21
CA ALA A 173 1.86 3.95 -6.86
C ALA A 173 1.29 5.10 -6.02
N PHE A 174 0.92 6.24 -6.65
CA PHE A 174 0.29 7.38 -5.98
C PHE A 174 -1.19 7.13 -5.70
N THR A 175 -1.91 6.53 -6.66
CA THR A 175 -3.30 6.09 -6.49
C THR A 175 -3.42 5.06 -5.36
N GLU A 176 -2.53 4.08 -5.30
CA GLU A 176 -2.41 3.11 -4.18
C GLU A 176 -2.07 3.82 -2.86
N ALA A 177 -1.13 4.75 -2.88
CA ALA A 177 -0.72 5.45 -1.68
C ALA A 177 -1.86 6.24 -1.03
N LEU A 178 -2.66 6.93 -1.84
CA LEU A 178 -3.85 7.65 -1.38
C LEU A 178 -4.91 6.68 -0.84
N ALA A 179 -5.13 5.54 -1.50
CA ALA A 179 -6.04 4.49 -0.99
C ALA A 179 -5.59 3.88 0.35
N PHE A 180 -4.28 3.67 0.53
CA PHE A 180 -3.73 3.19 1.82
C PHE A 180 -4.02 4.16 2.97
N THR A 181 -4.08 5.46 2.72
CA THR A 181 -4.46 6.42 3.77
C THR A 181 -5.90 6.24 4.23
N PHE A 182 -6.79 5.70 3.41
CA PHE A 182 -8.15 5.38 3.85
C PHE A 182 -8.15 4.07 4.64
N GLN A 183 -7.47 3.05 4.11
CA GLN A 183 -7.41 1.72 4.71
C GLN A 183 -6.77 1.74 6.11
N ALA A 184 -5.84 2.66 6.37
CA ALA A 184 -5.22 2.86 7.68
C ALA A 184 -6.21 3.28 8.79
N HIS A 185 -7.36 3.87 8.43
CA HIS A 185 -8.39 4.33 9.36
C HIS A 185 -9.62 3.39 9.42
N ASP A 186 -9.55 2.19 8.84
CA ASP A 186 -10.70 1.29 8.72
C ASP A 186 -11.39 0.95 10.06
N LEU A 187 -10.63 0.69 11.12
CA LEU A 187 -11.14 0.42 12.47
C LEU A 187 -11.75 1.67 13.13
N GLU A 188 -11.13 2.84 12.96
CA GLU A 188 -11.67 4.12 13.44
C GLU A 188 -13.02 4.40 12.77
N LEU A 189 -13.10 4.14 11.46
CA LEU A 189 -14.31 4.28 10.66
C LEU A 189 -15.43 3.30 11.06
N LEU A 190 -15.11 2.16 11.67
CA LEU A 190 -16.08 1.26 12.30
C LEU A 190 -16.56 1.75 13.68
N GLY A 191 -15.93 2.78 14.24
CA GLY A 191 -16.22 3.28 15.58
C GLY A 191 -15.49 2.52 16.69
N LEU A 192 -14.43 1.80 16.38
CA LEU A 192 -13.60 1.07 17.37
C LEU A 192 -12.56 1.95 18.07
N GLY A 193 -12.67 3.27 17.90
CA GLY A 193 -11.78 4.25 18.50
C GLY A 193 -10.58 4.58 17.62
N LYS A 194 -9.85 5.63 18.02
CA LYS A 194 -8.59 6.02 17.38
C LYS A 194 -7.46 5.11 17.84
N PRO A 195 -6.46 4.85 16.98
CA PRO A 195 -5.24 4.14 17.38
C PRO A 195 -4.60 4.83 18.59
N SER A 196 -4.20 4.04 19.60
CA SER A 196 -3.37 4.54 20.69
C SER A 196 -1.96 4.84 20.17
N ALA A 197 -1.15 5.55 20.97
CA ALA A 197 0.26 5.75 20.64
C ALA A 197 1.02 4.41 20.46
N ALA A 198 0.62 3.37 21.20
CA ALA A 198 1.16 2.03 21.00
C ALA A 198 0.74 1.40 19.67
N ASP A 199 -0.51 1.61 19.25
CA ASP A 199 -0.99 1.11 17.95
C ASP A 199 -0.28 1.79 16.79
N GLU A 200 -0.06 3.11 16.87
CA GLU A 200 0.71 3.84 15.87
C GLU A 200 2.16 3.33 15.77
N ARG A 201 2.82 3.06 16.91
CA ARG A 201 4.18 2.48 16.88
C ARG A 201 4.21 1.13 16.17
N LEU A 202 3.30 0.22 16.51
CA LEU A 202 3.26 -1.10 15.88
C LEU A 202 2.90 -0.99 14.39
N ARG A 203 2.03 -0.06 14.02
CA ARG A 203 1.73 0.23 12.62
C ARG A 203 2.98 0.66 11.86
N VAL A 204 3.80 1.55 12.41
CA VAL A 204 5.06 1.97 11.76
C VAL A 204 6.02 0.78 11.56
N LEU A 205 6.17 -0.08 12.58
CA LEU A 205 6.99 -1.29 12.47
C LEU A 205 6.45 -2.26 11.41
N ASN A 206 5.13 -2.41 11.33
CA ASN A 206 4.46 -3.18 10.28
C ASN A 206 4.72 -2.57 8.90
N ASP A 207 4.56 -1.26 8.73
CA ASP A 207 4.72 -0.58 7.45
C ASP A 207 6.16 -0.75 6.94
N PHE A 208 7.16 -0.67 7.83
CA PHE A 208 8.53 -0.98 7.49
C PHE A 208 8.74 -2.45 7.15
N TRP A 209 8.23 -3.39 7.96
CA TRP A 209 8.39 -4.82 7.70
C TRP A 209 7.80 -5.23 6.34
N GLN A 210 6.62 -4.71 6.02
CA GLN A 210 5.94 -4.96 4.74
C GLN A 210 6.63 -4.25 3.57
N ALA A 211 7.20 -3.06 3.78
CA ALA A 211 8.01 -2.39 2.75
C ALA A 211 9.33 -3.14 2.52
N TRP A 212 9.96 -3.65 3.58
CA TRP A 212 11.18 -4.45 3.52
C TRP A 212 10.96 -5.75 2.77
N GLU A 213 9.89 -6.48 3.07
CA GLU A 213 9.49 -7.69 2.34
C GLU A 213 9.32 -7.44 0.84
N ILE A 214 8.39 -6.55 0.47
CA ILE A 214 8.00 -6.36 -0.94
C ILE A 214 9.08 -5.65 -1.76
N SER A 215 10.03 -4.94 -1.12
CA SER A 215 11.17 -4.34 -1.81
C SER A 215 12.12 -5.39 -2.39
N GLY A 216 12.35 -6.52 -1.71
CA GLY A 216 13.16 -7.62 -2.26
C GLY A 216 12.48 -8.32 -3.43
N VAL A 217 11.16 -8.49 -3.33
CA VAL A 217 10.34 -9.01 -4.43
C VAL A 217 10.38 -8.09 -5.65
N ALA A 218 10.34 -6.77 -5.44
CA ALA A 218 10.50 -5.79 -6.52
C ALA A 218 11.91 -5.79 -7.14
N LEU A 219 12.96 -5.94 -6.34
CA LEU A 219 14.33 -6.09 -6.84
C LEU A 219 14.49 -7.38 -7.65
N LEU A 220 13.83 -8.46 -7.24
CA LEU A 220 13.76 -9.71 -8.00
C LEU A 220 13.07 -9.50 -9.35
N ASP A 221 11.89 -8.87 -9.39
CA ASP A 221 11.18 -8.54 -10.63
C ASP A 221 12.08 -7.73 -11.58
N MET A 222 12.69 -6.65 -11.09
CA MET A 222 13.63 -5.83 -11.88
C MET A 222 14.82 -6.64 -12.43
N ALA A 223 15.39 -7.54 -11.62
CA ALA A 223 16.53 -8.36 -12.02
C ALA A 223 16.15 -9.46 -13.02
N VAL A 224 14.99 -10.10 -12.87
CA VAL A 224 14.46 -11.08 -13.83
C VAL A 224 14.23 -10.44 -15.19
N TRP A 225 13.67 -9.22 -15.22
CA TRP A 225 13.51 -8.51 -16.48
C TRP A 225 14.85 -8.16 -17.13
N HIS A 226 15.85 -7.66 -16.39
CA HIS A 226 17.19 -7.46 -16.96
C HIS A 226 17.75 -8.74 -17.55
N TRP A 227 17.67 -9.84 -16.81
CA TRP A 227 18.12 -11.14 -17.28
C TRP A 227 17.42 -11.55 -18.58
N MET A 228 16.10 -11.37 -18.70
CA MET A 228 15.36 -11.66 -19.94
C MET A 228 15.81 -10.80 -21.12
N TYR A 229 16.11 -9.52 -20.91
CA TYR A 229 16.62 -8.65 -21.98
C TYR A 229 18.04 -9.02 -22.42
N GLU A 230 18.86 -9.52 -21.49
CA GLU A 230 20.20 -10.05 -21.78
C GLU A 230 20.15 -11.42 -22.46
N HIS A 231 19.05 -12.16 -22.32
CA HIS A 231 18.87 -13.53 -22.84
C HIS A 231 17.58 -13.63 -23.70
N PRO A 232 17.51 -12.96 -24.85
CA PRO A 232 16.29 -12.88 -25.66
C PRO A 232 15.80 -14.24 -26.19
N ASP A 233 16.69 -15.22 -26.31
CA ASP A 233 16.39 -16.57 -26.81
C ASP A 233 16.17 -17.59 -25.68
N ALA A 234 16.04 -17.14 -24.43
CA ALA A 234 15.85 -18.02 -23.29
C ALA A 234 14.55 -18.83 -23.37
N THR A 235 14.65 -20.12 -23.07
CA THR A 235 13.49 -20.99 -22.88
C THR A 235 12.81 -20.72 -21.53
N ALA A 236 11.54 -21.12 -21.40
CA ALA A 236 10.82 -21.03 -20.12
C ALA A 236 11.53 -21.76 -18.96
N ALA A 237 12.22 -22.86 -19.25
CA ALA A 237 13.00 -23.60 -18.26
C ALA A 237 14.22 -22.77 -17.78
N GLN A 238 14.94 -22.13 -18.70
CA GLN A 238 16.07 -21.26 -18.34
C GLN A 238 15.60 -20.03 -17.55
N LEU A 239 14.47 -19.43 -17.93
CA LEU A 239 13.87 -18.31 -17.17
C LEU A 239 13.49 -18.73 -15.74
N ARG A 240 12.91 -19.92 -15.57
CA ARG A 240 12.60 -20.47 -14.24
C ARG A 240 13.86 -20.61 -13.40
N GLU A 241 14.91 -21.25 -13.93
CA GLU A 241 16.17 -21.43 -13.20
C GLU A 241 16.83 -20.10 -12.85
N ALA A 242 16.85 -19.14 -13.77
CA ALA A 242 17.36 -17.80 -13.53
C ALA A 242 16.57 -17.08 -12.43
N THR A 243 15.23 -17.14 -12.47
CA THR A 243 14.37 -16.53 -11.45
C THR A 243 14.64 -17.12 -10.06
N VAL A 244 14.76 -18.45 -9.97
CA VAL A 244 15.08 -19.14 -8.71
C VAL A 244 16.49 -18.77 -8.23
N GLY A 245 17.48 -18.70 -9.12
CA GLY A 245 18.84 -18.29 -8.80
C GLY A 245 18.89 -16.87 -8.23
N ILE A 246 18.28 -15.90 -8.94
CA ILE A 246 18.22 -14.51 -8.50
C ILE A 246 17.49 -14.37 -7.15
N ALA A 247 16.40 -15.12 -6.95
CA ALA A 247 15.67 -15.11 -5.68
C ALA A 247 16.55 -15.57 -4.51
N ARG A 248 17.34 -16.64 -4.70
CA ARG A 248 18.30 -17.14 -3.69
C ARG A 248 19.40 -16.12 -3.41
N ASP A 249 19.95 -15.49 -4.44
CA ASP A 249 21.02 -14.51 -4.29
C ASP A 249 20.55 -13.28 -3.50
N LEU A 250 19.36 -12.76 -3.82
CA LEU A 250 18.75 -11.65 -3.09
C LEU A 250 18.40 -12.05 -1.65
N TRP A 251 17.85 -13.25 -1.46
CA TRP A 251 17.58 -13.79 -0.12
C TRP A 251 18.85 -13.85 0.72
N ASN A 252 19.90 -14.49 0.20
CA ASN A 252 21.18 -14.66 0.88
C ASN A 252 21.82 -13.33 1.26
N ARG A 253 21.66 -12.30 0.42
CA ARG A 253 22.22 -10.97 0.65
C ARG A 253 21.46 -10.16 1.70
N HIS A 254 20.13 -10.17 1.66
CA HIS A 254 19.32 -9.22 2.43
C HIS A 254 18.45 -9.86 3.52
N TYR A 255 17.99 -11.11 3.33
CA TYR A 255 16.99 -11.75 4.19
C TYR A 255 17.58 -12.85 5.07
N ALA A 256 18.48 -13.70 4.56
CA ALA A 256 19.14 -14.74 5.35
C ALA A 256 19.89 -14.20 6.59
N PRO A 257 20.56 -13.03 6.56
CA PRO A 257 21.16 -12.45 7.77
C PRO A 257 20.14 -12.02 8.84
N VAL A 258 18.87 -11.88 8.48
CA VAL A 258 17.78 -11.37 9.34
C VAL A 258 16.84 -12.50 9.79
N LEU A 259 16.42 -13.36 8.87
CA LEU A 259 15.44 -14.43 9.07
C LEU A 259 16.07 -15.82 9.20
N GLY A 260 17.37 -15.96 8.96
CA GLY A 260 18.04 -17.25 8.88
C GLY A 260 17.78 -17.99 7.56
N GLU A 261 18.35 -19.20 7.48
CA GLU A 261 18.33 -20.11 6.33
C GLU A 261 18.89 -19.52 5.02
N LYS A 262 19.82 -20.24 4.38
CA LYS A 262 20.33 -19.84 3.06
C LYS A 262 19.50 -20.47 1.95
N ASP A 263 19.55 -19.87 0.78
CA ASP A 263 19.00 -20.42 -0.47
C ASP A 263 17.47 -20.62 -0.48
N SER A 264 16.76 -19.88 0.38
CA SER A 264 15.31 -19.77 0.34
C SER A 264 14.85 -19.12 -0.97
N THR A 265 13.70 -19.59 -1.45
CA THR A 265 13.09 -19.14 -2.71
C THR A 265 11.82 -18.32 -2.49
N LEU A 266 11.52 -17.94 -1.24
CA LEU A 266 10.25 -17.30 -0.88
C LEU A 266 9.99 -15.99 -1.63
N LEU A 267 11.02 -15.22 -2.01
CA LEU A 267 10.83 -14.01 -2.82
C LEU A 267 10.26 -14.32 -4.21
N GLY A 268 10.51 -15.53 -4.74
CA GLY A 268 10.10 -15.97 -6.08
C GLY A 268 8.69 -16.55 -6.18
N ILE A 269 7.90 -16.58 -5.09
CA ILE A 269 6.55 -17.16 -5.14
C ILE A 269 5.51 -16.25 -5.82
N TYR A 270 5.84 -14.96 -5.99
CA TYR A 270 4.92 -13.97 -6.51
C TYR A 270 4.73 -14.16 -8.01
N SER A 271 3.59 -14.73 -8.40
CA SER A 271 3.21 -14.95 -9.81
C SER A 271 3.26 -13.68 -10.66
N HIS A 272 3.15 -12.51 -10.03
CA HIS A 272 3.20 -11.21 -10.68
C HIS A 272 4.59 -10.82 -11.24
N ILE A 273 5.66 -11.56 -10.89
CA ILE A 273 7.01 -11.35 -11.46
C ILE A 273 6.97 -11.52 -13.00
N ILE A 274 6.14 -12.46 -13.48
CA ILE A 274 5.94 -12.69 -14.92
C ILE A 274 4.46 -12.42 -15.23
N ALA A 275 4.03 -11.17 -15.02
CA ALA A 275 2.68 -10.71 -15.37
C ALA A 275 2.64 -10.00 -16.74
N PRO A 276 1.47 -9.95 -17.41
CA PRO A 276 1.27 -9.09 -18.59
C PRO A 276 1.56 -7.61 -18.29
N SER A 277 1.34 -7.22 -17.03
CA SER A 277 1.73 -5.94 -16.48
C SER A 277 3.25 -5.92 -16.23
N PHE A 278 4.01 -5.50 -17.24
CA PHE A 278 5.47 -5.36 -17.21
C PHE A 278 5.96 -4.56 -15.97
N LEU A 279 6.89 -5.12 -15.18
CA LEU A 279 7.38 -4.55 -13.91
C LEU A 279 6.24 -4.06 -13.01
N TYR A 280 5.35 -4.95 -12.60
CA TYR A 280 4.20 -4.61 -11.75
C TYR A 280 4.58 -4.51 -10.28
N LEU A 281 5.43 -5.42 -9.79
CA LEU A 281 5.76 -5.52 -8.37
C LEU A 281 6.53 -4.31 -7.82
N PRO A 282 7.42 -3.63 -8.58
CA PRO A 282 8.05 -2.40 -8.13
C PRO A 282 7.08 -1.29 -7.71
N ALA A 283 5.86 -1.24 -8.27
CA ALA A 283 4.87 -0.25 -7.87
C ALA A 283 4.45 -0.35 -6.40
N TYR A 284 4.50 -1.55 -5.80
CA TYR A 284 4.05 -1.81 -4.43
C TYR A 284 4.95 -1.18 -3.35
N PRO A 285 6.26 -1.44 -3.29
CA PRO A 285 7.13 -0.78 -2.31
C PRO A 285 7.15 0.74 -2.52
N LEU A 286 7.11 1.21 -3.77
CA LEU A 286 7.00 2.64 -4.05
C LEU A 286 5.69 3.21 -3.46
N GLY A 287 4.56 2.54 -3.70
CA GLY A 287 3.27 2.93 -3.13
C GLY A 287 3.28 2.96 -1.61
N ARG A 288 3.92 1.98 -0.94
CA ARG A 288 4.08 1.97 0.53
C ARG A 288 4.93 3.16 1.03
N VAL A 289 6.03 3.46 0.35
CA VAL A 289 6.91 4.59 0.72
C VAL A 289 6.16 5.92 0.56
N ILE A 290 5.46 6.11 -0.56
CA ILE A 290 4.65 7.30 -0.81
C ILE A 290 3.52 7.39 0.22
N ALA A 291 2.80 6.30 0.49
CA ALA A 291 1.71 6.24 1.46
C ALA A 291 2.19 6.68 2.83
N PHE A 292 3.33 6.14 3.30
CA PHE A 292 3.88 6.49 4.59
C PHE A 292 4.29 7.97 4.65
N GLN A 293 4.95 8.48 3.61
CA GLN A 293 5.36 9.88 3.53
C GLN A 293 4.14 10.84 3.48
N LEU A 294 3.05 10.46 2.81
CA LEU A 294 1.80 11.21 2.74
C LEU A 294 1.00 11.16 4.04
N ASP A 295 0.88 10.00 4.66
CA ASP A 295 0.12 9.78 5.90
C ASP A 295 0.56 10.73 7.02
N GLN A 296 1.86 11.06 7.09
CA GLN A 296 2.38 12.03 8.06
C GLN A 296 1.75 13.44 7.91
N LYS A 297 1.27 13.78 6.72
CA LYS A 297 0.61 15.07 6.41
C LYS A 297 -0.91 14.97 6.41
N LEU A 298 -1.46 13.78 6.16
CA LEU A 298 -2.89 13.52 6.05
C LEU A 298 -3.54 13.12 7.38
N LYS A 299 -2.96 13.53 8.51
CA LYS A 299 -3.51 13.29 9.85
C LYS A 299 -4.26 14.50 10.41
N GLY A 300 -5.25 14.22 11.25
CA GLY A 300 -5.96 15.22 12.04
C GLY A 300 -7.17 15.83 11.33
N PRO A 301 -7.77 16.89 11.90
CA PRO A 301 -9.10 17.37 11.51
C PRO A 301 -9.19 17.98 10.11
N ARG A 302 -8.04 18.22 9.44
CA ARG A 302 -7.98 18.76 8.07
C ARG A 302 -7.54 17.72 7.03
N SER A 303 -7.47 16.44 7.40
CA SER A 303 -7.03 15.35 6.52
C SER A 303 -7.78 15.32 5.20
N GLY A 304 -9.10 15.53 5.19
CA GLY A 304 -9.89 15.56 3.96
C GLY A 304 -9.56 16.75 3.05
N ALA A 305 -9.30 17.93 3.62
CA ALA A 305 -8.89 19.11 2.84
C ALA A 305 -7.47 18.96 2.26
N GLU A 306 -6.56 18.38 3.03
CA GLU A 306 -5.22 18.06 2.52
C GLU A 306 -5.27 16.96 1.46
N PHE A 307 -6.13 15.95 1.61
CA PHE A 307 -6.33 14.91 0.59
C PHE A 307 -6.81 15.53 -0.72
N GLU A 308 -7.84 16.38 -0.67
CA GLU A 308 -8.34 17.10 -1.84
C GLU A 308 -7.25 17.94 -2.50
N ARG A 309 -6.47 18.69 -1.71
CA ARG A 309 -5.35 19.51 -2.21
C ARG A 309 -4.31 18.68 -2.96
N VAL A 310 -3.91 17.52 -2.42
CA VAL A 310 -2.88 16.69 -3.07
C VAL A 310 -3.43 15.94 -4.29
N ALA A 311 -4.65 15.41 -4.21
CA ALA A 311 -5.26 14.65 -5.30
C ALA A 311 -5.66 15.54 -6.49
N SER A 312 -5.88 16.84 -6.28
CA SER A 312 -6.21 17.83 -7.33
C SER A 312 -4.99 18.48 -7.98
N PHE A 313 -3.76 18.10 -7.62
CA PHE A 313 -2.55 18.72 -8.17
C PHE A 313 -2.27 18.36 -9.63
N GLY A 314 -2.79 17.20 -10.08
CA GLY A 314 -2.63 16.69 -11.43
C GLY A 314 -1.44 15.76 -11.64
N ARG A 315 -1.41 15.13 -12.81
CA ARG A 315 -0.43 14.16 -13.26
C ARG A 315 0.85 14.85 -13.72
N VAL A 316 1.61 15.31 -12.75
CA VAL A 316 2.96 15.85 -12.91
C VAL A 316 3.99 14.80 -12.50
N THR A 317 5.29 15.13 -12.58
CA THR A 317 6.33 14.17 -12.18
C THR A 317 6.23 13.80 -10.68
N PRO A 318 6.56 12.55 -10.31
CA PRO A 318 6.47 12.03 -8.94
C PRO A 318 7.07 12.95 -7.87
N ASP A 319 8.26 13.49 -8.10
CA ASP A 319 8.91 14.38 -7.14
C ASP A 319 8.23 15.73 -7.03
N PHE A 320 7.80 16.30 -8.14
CA PHE A 320 7.12 17.59 -8.12
C PHE A 320 5.78 17.48 -7.36
N TRP A 321 5.07 16.37 -7.59
CA TRP A 321 3.86 16.04 -6.83
C TRP A 321 4.15 15.82 -5.34
N MET A 322 5.19 15.04 -4.99
CA MET A 322 5.54 14.80 -3.58
C MET A 322 6.04 16.04 -2.85
N VAL A 323 6.76 16.93 -3.53
CA VAL A 323 7.18 18.23 -2.96
C VAL A 323 5.95 19.07 -2.67
N HIS A 324 4.97 19.13 -3.58
CA HIS A 324 3.68 19.79 -3.32
C HIS A 324 2.94 19.16 -2.14
N ALA A 325 2.88 17.83 -2.08
CA ALA A 325 2.10 17.13 -1.08
C ALA A 325 2.74 17.17 0.31
N THR A 326 4.07 17.00 0.39
CA THR A 326 4.78 16.70 1.64
C THR A 326 5.93 17.65 1.97
N GLY A 327 6.34 18.48 1.02
CA GLY A 327 7.48 19.39 1.14
C GLY A 327 8.83 18.77 0.74
N SER A 328 8.88 17.50 0.33
CA SER A 328 10.10 16.80 -0.08
C SER A 328 9.82 15.82 -1.23
N PRO A 329 10.84 15.48 -2.06
CA PRO A 329 10.71 14.46 -3.10
C PRO A 329 10.41 13.08 -2.51
N VAL A 330 10.14 12.10 -3.39
CA VAL A 330 9.95 10.70 -2.98
C VAL A 330 11.20 10.20 -2.24
N SER A 331 11.03 9.73 -1.01
CA SER A 331 12.13 9.19 -0.19
C SER A 331 11.66 8.15 0.83
N ALA A 332 12.48 7.12 1.09
CA ALA A 332 12.26 6.15 2.15
C ALA A 332 12.58 6.70 3.55
N GLU A 333 13.30 7.82 3.63
CA GLU A 333 13.76 8.45 4.86
C GLU A 333 12.68 8.69 5.94
N PRO A 334 11.46 9.17 5.61
CA PRO A 334 10.40 9.32 6.60
C PRO A 334 10.02 7.99 7.28
N LEU A 335 9.94 6.90 6.50
CA LEU A 335 9.66 5.56 7.02
C LEU A 335 10.80 5.07 7.91
N LEU A 336 12.05 5.21 7.46
CA LEU A 336 13.21 4.76 8.22
C LEU A 336 13.33 5.48 9.57
N ARG A 337 13.20 6.81 9.60
CA ARG A 337 13.24 7.59 10.85
C ARG A 337 12.11 7.25 11.80
N ALA A 338 10.90 7.04 11.27
CA ALA A 338 9.77 6.66 12.11
C ALA A 338 9.96 5.27 12.71
N THR A 339 10.51 4.32 11.95
CA THR A 339 10.84 2.97 12.43
C THR A 339 11.89 3.00 13.53
N GLU A 340 12.94 3.80 13.36
CA GLU A 340 13.95 3.99 14.41
C GLU A 340 13.33 4.54 15.69
N ALA A 341 12.52 5.59 15.59
CA ALA A 341 11.82 6.16 16.73
C ALA A 341 10.85 5.17 17.39
N ALA A 342 10.17 4.32 16.61
CA ALA A 342 9.27 3.29 17.12
C ALA A 342 10.05 2.20 17.89
N LEU A 343 11.21 1.77 17.36
CA LEU A 343 12.09 0.81 18.04
C LEU A 343 12.65 1.36 19.35
N GLU A 344 13.05 2.63 19.39
CA GLU A 344 13.52 3.28 20.62
C GLU A 344 12.44 3.36 21.69
N GLN A 345 11.19 3.61 21.29
CA GLN A 345 10.05 3.66 22.20
C GLN A 345 9.69 2.27 22.73
N GLU A 346 9.75 1.22 21.91
CA GLU A 346 9.56 -0.16 22.38
C GLU A 346 10.65 -0.58 23.37
N ALA A 347 11.90 -0.16 23.17
CA ALA A 347 12.99 -0.45 24.10
C ALA A 347 12.83 0.27 25.46
N ARG A 348 12.18 1.44 25.50
CA ARG A 348 11.93 2.21 26.73
C ARG A 348 10.63 1.83 27.44
N GLY A 349 9.68 1.22 26.72
CA GLY A 349 8.36 0.83 27.23
C GLY A 349 8.26 -0.64 27.65
N GLY A 350 9.38 -1.37 27.65
CA GLY A 350 9.51 -2.74 28.12
C GLY A 350 9.85 -2.86 29.59
#